data_AF-A0A7S3BGT1-F1
#
_entry.id   AF-A0A7S3BGT1-F1
#
_cell.length_a   1.000
_cell.length_b   1.000
_cell.length_c   1.000
_cell.angle_alpha   90.00
_cell.angle_beta   90.00
_cell.angle_gamma   90.00
#
_symmetry.space_group_name_H-M   'P 1'
#
loop_
_entity.id
_entity.type
_entity.pdbx_description
1 polymer ?
#
loop_
_entity_poly.entity_id
_entity_poly.type
_entity_poly.pdbx_seq_one_letter_code
_entity_poly.pdbx_strand_id
1 'polypeptide(L)'
;DVGGLHGVDVQASVFDTEVSERRNLALDLVAAEAPCERHVLMQLMRRECATLQVHQPQRFVDSLVGLCEGLERELGCLVGANAYLTPCGAQGLAPHYDDVEVFVLHCHGAKRWRVYAPLEGHQLPRESSGDLSREALGEPLMDVVLRPGDLP
;
A
#
# COMPACT_ATOMS: atom_id res chain seq x y z
N ASP A 1 9.58 -16.99 22.12
CA ASP A 1 8.78 -17.58 21.04
C ASP A 1 8.93 -16.70 19.81
N VAL A 2 9.73 -17.12 18.83
CA VAL A 2 10.10 -16.30 17.66
C VAL A 2 9.17 -16.70 16.52
N GLY A 3 7.89 -16.31 16.65
CA GLY A 3 6.82 -16.74 15.76
C GLY A 3 7.02 -16.20 14.34
N GLY A 4 7.17 -17.12 13.38
CA GLY A 4 7.06 -16.81 11.97
C GLY A 4 5.62 -16.44 11.58
N LEU A 5 5.45 -15.55 10.61
CA LEU A 5 4.15 -15.21 10.04
C LEU A 5 3.83 -16.23 8.95
N HIS A 6 2.82 -17.06 9.19
CA HIS A 6 2.38 -18.08 8.24
C HIS A 6 1.16 -17.58 7.45
N GLY A 7 1.18 -17.80 6.13
CA GLY A 7 0.03 -17.50 5.24
C GLY A 7 -0.28 -16.01 5.03
N VAL A 8 0.57 -15.12 5.56
CA VAL A 8 0.46 -13.65 5.40
C VAL A 8 1.23 -13.22 4.16
N ASP A 9 0.52 -12.75 3.15
CA ASP A 9 1.12 -12.24 1.92
C ASP A 9 1.65 -10.81 2.12
N VAL A 10 2.96 -10.65 1.96
CA VAL A 10 3.68 -9.41 2.21
C VAL A 10 4.67 -9.13 1.08
N GLN A 11 4.57 -7.92 0.53
CA GLN A 11 5.54 -7.37 -0.41
C GLN A 11 6.34 -6.25 0.24
N ALA A 12 7.61 -6.11 -0.16
CA ALA A 12 8.49 -5.06 0.34
C ALA A 12 9.07 -4.26 -0.83
N SER A 13 8.91 -2.94 -0.80
CA SER A 13 9.36 -2.05 -1.86
C SER A 13 9.96 -0.74 -1.35
N VAL A 14 10.83 -0.15 -2.17
CA VAL A 14 11.41 1.18 -1.99
C VAL A 14 11.20 1.97 -3.27
N PHE A 15 10.87 3.25 -3.16
CA PHE A 15 10.88 4.18 -4.27
C PHE A 15 12.11 5.08 -4.16
N ASP A 16 12.94 5.03 -5.19
CA ASP A 16 14.09 5.90 -5.32
C ASP A 16 13.65 7.22 -5.96
N THR A 17 13.67 8.29 -5.19
CA THR A 17 13.25 9.61 -5.67
C THR A 17 14.25 10.25 -6.62
N GLU A 18 15.52 9.84 -6.61
CA GLU A 18 16.56 10.42 -7.47
C GLU A 18 16.44 9.93 -8.91
N VAL A 19 16.17 8.63 -9.07
CA VAL A 19 15.96 8.02 -10.40
C VAL A 19 14.49 7.81 -10.76
N SER A 20 13.57 8.13 -9.85
CA SER A 20 12.12 7.97 -10.02
C SER A 20 11.67 6.53 -10.31
N GLU A 21 12.34 5.54 -9.71
CA GLU A 21 12.07 4.12 -9.93
C GLU A 21 11.65 3.40 -8.64
N ARG A 22 10.67 2.50 -8.75
CA ARG A 22 10.33 1.55 -7.68
C ARG A 22 11.21 0.32 -7.80
N ARG A 23 11.74 -0.13 -6.66
CA ARG A 23 12.44 -1.40 -6.53
C ARG A 23 11.71 -2.30 -5.55
N ASN A 24 11.30 -3.48 -6.00
CA ASN A 24 10.76 -4.51 -5.13
C ASN A 24 11.93 -5.28 -4.51
N LEU A 25 12.05 -5.24 -3.19
CA LEU A 25 13.11 -5.91 -2.44
C LEU A 25 12.76 -7.37 -2.12
N ALA A 26 11.46 -7.64 -2.00
CA ALA A 26 10.92 -8.98 -1.90
C ALA A 26 9.52 -8.99 -2.50
N LEU A 27 9.37 -9.78 -3.57
CA LEU A 27 8.09 -10.13 -4.16
C LEU A 27 7.69 -11.46 -3.55
N ASP A 28 6.49 -11.51 -2.96
CA ASP A 28 5.90 -12.70 -2.37
C ASP A 28 6.82 -13.39 -1.36
N LEU A 29 6.98 -12.79 -0.18
CA LEU A 29 7.66 -13.45 0.95
C LEU A 29 6.97 -14.76 1.40
N VAL A 30 5.90 -15.16 0.72
CA VAL A 30 5.09 -16.39 0.90
C VAL A 30 5.29 -17.40 -0.24
N ALA A 31 6.04 -17.08 -1.30
CA ALA A 31 6.23 -17.99 -2.43
C ALA A 31 6.99 -19.30 -2.08
N ALA A 32 7.51 -19.42 -0.86
CA ALA A 32 8.00 -20.68 -0.32
C ALA A 32 7.08 -21.15 0.81
N GLU A 33 6.90 -22.46 0.94
CA GLU A 33 6.17 -23.17 2.01
C GLU A 33 6.70 -22.90 3.45
N ALA A 34 7.44 -21.81 3.66
CA ALA A 34 8.10 -21.42 4.88
C ALA A 34 7.52 -20.10 5.45
N PRO A 35 7.50 -19.93 6.78
CA PRO A 35 7.05 -18.70 7.40
C PRO A 35 7.90 -17.48 6.99
N CYS A 36 7.24 -16.33 6.81
CA CYS A 36 7.93 -15.06 6.75
C CYS A 36 8.39 -14.66 8.16
N GLU A 37 9.71 -14.59 8.38
CA GLU A 37 10.22 -14.25 9.70
C GLU A 37 10.09 -12.74 9.99
N ARG A 38 9.48 -12.41 11.13
CA ARG A 38 9.32 -11.02 11.60
C ARG A 38 10.64 -10.24 11.59
N HIS A 39 11.76 -10.89 11.91
CA HIS A 39 13.07 -10.22 11.94
C HIS A 39 13.48 -9.72 10.55
N VAL A 40 13.21 -10.51 9.50
CA VAL A 40 13.50 -10.14 8.10
C VAL A 40 12.68 -8.91 7.70
N LEU A 41 11.38 -8.90 7.99
CA LEU A 41 10.51 -7.73 7.73
C LEU A 41 11.02 -6.48 8.45
N MET A 42 11.39 -6.61 9.71
CA MET A 42 11.92 -5.50 10.50
C MET A 42 13.27 -5.02 9.98
N GLN A 43 14.11 -5.91 9.44
CA GLN A 43 15.37 -5.54 8.81
C GLN A 43 15.13 -4.75 7.52
N LEU A 44 14.23 -5.21 6.64
CA LEU A 44 13.85 -4.50 5.41
C LEU A 44 13.34 -3.08 5.72
N MET A 45 12.45 -2.93 6.71
CA MET A 45 11.96 -1.61 7.10
C MET A 45 13.05 -0.71 7.67
N ARG A 46 13.91 -1.23 8.57
CA ARG A 46 14.84 -0.38 9.33
C ARG A 46 16.14 -0.09 8.60
N ARG A 47 16.62 -1.02 7.78
CA ARG A 47 17.92 -0.91 7.09
C ARG A 47 17.76 -0.45 5.65
N GLU A 48 16.77 -1.00 4.95
CA GLU A 48 16.52 -0.69 3.54
C GLU A 48 15.46 0.39 3.36
N CYS A 49 14.89 0.92 4.46
CA CYS A 49 13.79 1.89 4.43
C CYS A 49 12.57 1.41 3.64
N ALA A 50 12.37 0.09 3.56
CA ALA A 50 11.31 -0.52 2.78
C ALA A 50 9.93 -0.22 3.34
N THR A 51 8.97 0.06 2.46
CA THR A 51 7.55 -0.07 2.78
C THR A 51 7.15 -1.52 2.70
N LEU A 52 6.43 -2.00 3.72
CA LEU A 52 5.76 -3.30 3.68
C LEU A 52 4.31 -3.10 3.27
N GLN A 53 3.84 -3.87 2.30
CA GLN A 53 2.45 -4.01 1.91
C GLN A 53 1.97 -5.39 2.35
N VAL A 54 0.98 -5.44 3.24
CA VAL A 54 0.35 -6.67 3.70
C VAL A 54 -0.97 -6.82 2.97
N HIS A 55 -1.10 -7.89 2.21
CA HIS A 55 -2.30 -8.19 1.44
C HIS A 55 -3.34 -8.93 2.27
N GLN A 56 -4.60 -8.54 2.10
CA GLN A 56 -5.76 -9.17 2.73
C GLN A 56 -5.63 -9.31 4.26
N PRO A 57 -5.24 -8.25 5.01
CA PRO A 57 -5.01 -8.33 6.45
C PRO A 57 -6.28 -8.69 7.24
N GLN A 58 -7.47 -8.52 6.67
CA GLN A 58 -8.73 -8.95 7.26
C GLN A 58 -8.78 -10.46 7.52
N ARG A 59 -7.98 -11.28 6.82
CA ARG A 59 -7.84 -12.72 7.12
C ARG A 59 -7.32 -13.01 8.54
N PHE A 60 -6.74 -12.02 9.20
CA PHE A 60 -6.09 -12.16 10.51
C PHE A 60 -6.58 -11.17 11.57
N VAL A 61 -7.47 -10.24 11.20
CA VAL A 61 -7.94 -9.15 12.07
C VAL A 61 -9.46 -9.05 11.99
N ASP A 62 -10.15 -9.58 13.00
CA ASP A 62 -11.62 -9.68 13.04
C ASP A 62 -12.33 -8.35 12.82
N SER A 63 -11.79 -7.24 13.35
CA SER A 63 -12.38 -5.91 13.15
C SER A 63 -12.35 -5.45 11.69
N LEU A 64 -11.34 -5.89 10.91
CA LEU A 64 -11.29 -5.62 9.47
C LEU A 64 -12.25 -6.52 8.70
N VAL A 65 -12.52 -7.75 9.15
CA VAL A 65 -13.57 -8.61 8.57
C VAL A 65 -14.91 -7.90 8.65
N GLY A 66 -15.31 -7.46 9.85
CA GLY A 66 -16.60 -6.78 10.03
C GLY A 66 -16.72 -5.47 9.26
N LEU A 67 -15.60 -4.74 9.08
CA LEU A 67 -15.57 -3.53 8.26
C LEU A 67 -15.77 -3.87 6.77
N CYS A 68 -14.99 -4.82 6.24
CA CYS A 68 -15.10 -5.25 4.84
C CYS A 68 -16.52 -5.79 4.56
N GLU A 69 -17.03 -6.74 5.34
CA GLU A 69 -18.38 -7.29 5.18
C GLU A 69 -19.48 -6.22 5.22
N GLY A 70 -19.33 -5.24 6.13
CA GLY A 70 -20.25 -4.11 6.23
C GLY A 70 -20.27 -3.27 4.95
N LEU A 71 -19.10 -2.99 4.38
CA LEU A 71 -18.97 -2.25 3.12
C LEU A 71 -19.40 -3.08 1.91
N GLU A 72 -19.11 -4.37 1.86
CA GLU A 72 -19.57 -5.26 0.77
C GLU A 72 -21.10 -5.25 0.68
N ARG A 73 -21.77 -5.34 1.84
CA ARG A 73 -23.23 -5.31 1.90
C ARG A 73 -23.82 -3.98 1.41
N GLU A 74 -23.15 -2.86 1.70
CA GLU A 74 -23.64 -1.53 1.32
C GLU A 74 -23.34 -1.21 -0.15
N LEU A 75 -22.15 -1.54 -0.63
CA LEU A 75 -21.68 -1.21 -1.98
C LEU A 75 -22.12 -2.22 -3.03
N GLY A 76 -22.46 -3.45 -2.63
CA GLY A 76 -22.89 -4.51 -3.55
C GLY A 76 -21.76 -5.08 -4.41
N CYS A 77 -20.50 -4.91 -3.99
CA CYS A 77 -19.31 -5.44 -4.65
C CYS A 77 -18.34 -6.04 -3.61
N LEU A 78 -17.29 -6.72 -4.09
CA LEU A 78 -16.25 -7.28 -3.21
C LEU A 78 -15.43 -6.14 -2.60
N VAL A 79 -15.10 -6.27 -1.31
CA VAL A 79 -14.27 -5.30 -0.58
C VAL A 79 -13.12 -6.04 0.10
N GLY A 80 -11.92 -5.74 -0.36
CA GLY A 80 -10.67 -6.18 0.26
C GLY A 80 -9.96 -5.05 1.00
N ALA A 81 -8.84 -5.38 1.64
CA ALA A 81 -7.95 -4.39 2.24
C ALA A 81 -6.48 -4.71 1.94
N ASN A 82 -5.66 -3.66 1.92
CA ASN A 82 -4.20 -3.73 1.98
C ASN A 82 -3.73 -2.83 3.12
N ALA A 83 -2.74 -3.28 3.89
CA ALA A 83 -2.11 -2.45 4.92
C ALA A 83 -0.71 -2.05 4.50
N TYR A 84 -0.38 -0.76 4.64
CA TYR A 84 0.93 -0.21 4.25
C TYR A 84 1.67 0.32 5.47
N LEU A 85 2.89 -0.19 5.67
CA LEU A 85 3.79 0.25 6.74
C LEU A 85 5.03 0.89 6.09
N THR A 86 5.13 2.22 6.18
CA THR A 86 6.24 2.98 5.59
C THR A 86 7.10 3.62 6.70
N PRO A 87 8.42 3.38 6.73
CA PRO A 87 9.34 4.07 7.63
C PRO A 87 9.37 5.59 7.43
N CYS A 88 9.75 6.33 8.47
CA CYS A 88 9.86 7.79 8.39
C CYS A 88 10.86 8.22 7.32
N GLY A 89 10.49 9.22 6.51
CA GLY A 89 11.34 9.75 5.44
C GLY A 89 11.45 8.85 4.21
N ALA A 90 10.74 7.72 4.17
CA ALA A 90 10.75 6.81 3.04
C ALA A 90 9.50 6.95 2.16
N GLN A 91 9.63 6.57 0.89
CA GLN A 91 8.54 6.32 -0.04
C GLN A 91 8.69 4.89 -0.55
N GLY A 92 7.59 4.12 -0.59
CA GLY A 92 7.62 2.72 -1.01
C GLY A 92 7.22 2.47 -2.46
N LEU A 93 6.27 3.26 -2.96
CA LEU A 93 5.65 3.06 -4.26
C LEU A 93 5.89 4.28 -5.14
N ALA A 94 6.01 4.06 -6.45
CA ALA A 94 5.99 5.13 -7.42
C ALA A 94 4.58 5.73 -7.53
N PRO A 95 4.41 6.92 -8.12
CA PRO A 95 3.09 7.40 -8.51
C PRO A 95 2.39 6.41 -9.47
N HIS A 96 1.11 6.13 -9.25
CA HIS A 96 0.29 5.22 -10.06
C HIS A 96 -1.19 5.53 -9.83
N TYR A 97 -2.05 4.89 -10.63
CA TYR A 97 -3.47 4.73 -10.34
C TYR A 97 -3.83 3.24 -10.36
N ASP A 98 -4.84 2.86 -9.57
CA ASP A 98 -5.36 1.51 -9.50
C ASP A 98 -6.65 1.35 -10.34
N ASP A 99 -7.11 0.11 -10.52
CA ASP A 99 -8.36 -0.27 -11.19
C ASP A 99 -9.53 -0.52 -10.22
N VAL A 100 -9.40 -0.01 -8.99
CA VAL A 100 -10.39 -0.16 -7.93
C VAL A 100 -10.67 1.19 -7.27
N GLU A 101 -11.87 1.31 -6.72
CA GLU A 101 -12.19 2.43 -5.82
C GLU A 101 -11.52 2.18 -4.46
N VAL A 102 -10.85 3.20 -3.92
CA VAL A 102 -10.06 3.08 -2.68
C VAL A 102 -10.54 4.07 -1.63
N PHE A 103 -10.82 3.55 -0.43
CA PHE A 103 -10.93 4.34 0.78
C PHE A 103 -9.62 4.20 1.58
N VAL A 104 -8.98 5.33 1.91
CA VAL A 104 -7.74 5.33 2.71
C VAL A 104 -8.07 5.67 4.16
N LEU A 105 -7.67 4.79 5.10
CA LEU A 105 -7.74 5.08 6.54
C LEU A 105 -6.33 5.20 7.10
N HIS A 106 -5.96 6.40 7.55
CA HIS A 106 -4.65 6.60 8.17
C HIS A 106 -4.66 6.15 9.63
N CYS A 107 -3.85 5.15 9.97
CA CYS A 107 -3.91 4.51 11.29
C CYS A 107 -2.83 5.01 12.27
N HIS A 108 -1.61 5.28 11.79
CA HIS A 108 -0.45 5.61 12.65
C HIS A 108 0.50 6.59 11.98
N GLY A 109 1.16 7.43 12.78
CA GLY A 109 2.17 8.38 12.30
C GLY A 109 1.56 9.46 11.39
N ALA A 110 2.32 9.95 10.41
CA ALA A 110 1.84 10.89 9.42
C ALA A 110 2.37 10.55 8.02
N LYS A 111 1.58 10.79 6.97
CA LYS A 111 2.00 10.53 5.58
C LYS A 111 1.50 11.65 4.67
N ARG A 112 2.40 12.21 3.86
CA ARG A 112 2.04 13.20 2.84
C ARG A 112 1.50 12.46 1.61
N TRP A 113 0.29 12.79 1.22
CA TRP A 113 -0.38 12.29 0.03
C TRP A 113 -0.49 13.39 -1.01
N ARG A 114 -0.22 13.03 -2.27
CA ARG A 114 -0.47 13.86 -3.43
C ARG A 114 -1.41 13.09 -4.36
N VAL A 115 -2.56 13.67 -4.64
CA VAL A 115 -3.58 13.08 -5.54
C VAL A 115 -3.71 13.99 -6.76
N TYR A 116 -3.71 13.39 -7.94
CA TYR A 116 -3.68 14.07 -9.22
C TYR A 116 -4.98 13.84 -9.97
N ALA A 117 -5.28 14.71 -10.92
CA ALA A 117 -6.37 14.46 -11.86
C ALA A 117 -6.06 13.21 -12.69
N PRO A 118 -7.07 12.45 -13.14
CA PRO A 118 -6.86 11.37 -14.09
C PRO A 118 -6.09 11.85 -15.33
N LEU A 119 -5.16 11.03 -15.82
CA LEU A 119 -4.49 11.30 -17.09
C LEU A 119 -5.51 11.31 -18.23
N GLU A 120 -5.22 12.04 -19.31
CA GLU A 120 -6.12 12.11 -20.46
C GLU A 120 -6.40 10.72 -21.04
N GLY A 121 -7.69 10.36 -21.15
CA GLY A 121 -8.13 9.04 -21.62
C GLY A 121 -8.14 7.94 -20.54
N HIS A 122 -7.75 8.24 -19.31
CA HIS A 122 -7.68 7.30 -18.18
C HIS A 122 -8.67 7.63 -17.06
N GLN A 123 -9.83 8.22 -17.39
CA GLN A 123 -10.92 8.38 -16.42
C GLN A 123 -11.58 7.02 -16.13
N LEU A 124 -11.68 6.64 -14.86
CA LEU A 124 -12.24 5.35 -14.40
C LEU A 124 -11.57 4.16 -15.11
N PRO A 125 -10.24 4.00 -14.96
CA PRO A 125 -9.50 2.96 -15.64
C PRO A 125 -9.96 1.58 -15.15
N ARG A 126 -9.98 0.60 -16.06
CA ARG A 126 -10.29 -0.80 -15.74
C ARG A 126 -9.05 -1.66 -15.49
N GLU A 127 -7.89 -1.06 -15.65
CA GLU A 127 -6.59 -1.69 -15.47
C GLU A 127 -5.71 -0.72 -14.69
N SER A 128 -4.97 -1.24 -13.71
CA SER A 128 -4.01 -0.45 -12.95
C SER A 128 -2.89 0.07 -13.86
N SER A 129 -2.36 1.24 -13.56
CA SER A 129 -1.21 1.76 -14.29
C SER A 129 0.08 0.99 -13.95
N GLY A 130 1.09 1.15 -14.80
CA GLY A 130 2.46 0.97 -14.35
C GLY A 130 2.92 2.11 -13.43
N ASP A 131 4.17 2.07 -13.00
CA ASP A 131 4.79 3.19 -12.30
C ASP A 131 4.91 4.40 -13.25
N LEU A 132 4.36 5.54 -12.82
CA LEU A 132 4.36 6.79 -13.58
C LEU A 132 5.57 7.65 -13.19
N SER A 133 6.16 8.32 -14.18
CA SER A 133 7.21 9.31 -13.93
C SER A 133 6.61 10.62 -13.40
N ARG A 134 7.42 11.44 -12.72
CA ARG A 134 6.96 12.73 -12.20
C ARG A 134 6.59 13.72 -13.31
N GLU A 135 7.24 13.61 -14.46
CA GLU A 135 7.01 14.45 -15.64
C GLU A 135 5.67 14.13 -16.30
N ALA A 136 5.17 12.90 -16.14
CA ALA A 136 3.84 12.52 -16.59
C ALA A 136 2.72 13.10 -15.70
N LEU A 137 3.05 13.57 -14.50
CA LEU A 137 2.09 14.14 -13.56
C LEU A 137 2.00 15.66 -13.74
N GLY A 138 0.77 16.17 -13.69
CA GLY A 138 0.52 17.62 -13.59
C GLY A 138 0.58 18.12 -12.14
N GLU A 139 -0.06 19.25 -11.89
CA GLU A 139 -0.24 19.76 -10.53
C GLU A 139 -1.20 18.85 -9.73
N PRO A 140 -0.90 18.57 -8.45
CA PRO A 140 -1.78 17.77 -7.61
C PRO A 140 -3.08 18.52 -7.34
N LEU A 141 -4.22 17.81 -7.45
CA LEU A 141 -5.52 18.30 -6.99
C LEU A 141 -5.58 18.41 -5.47
N MET A 142 -4.84 17.54 -4.79
CA MET A 142 -4.74 17.52 -3.33
C MET A 142 -3.30 17.21 -2.92
N ASP A 143 -2.77 18.00 -1.98
CA ASP A 143 -1.48 17.77 -1.33
C ASP A 143 -1.66 17.96 0.19
N VAL A 144 -1.80 16.85 0.91
CA VAL A 144 -2.21 16.83 2.33
C VAL A 144 -1.32 15.92 3.14
N VAL A 145 -1.20 16.19 4.44
CA VAL A 145 -0.53 15.31 5.39
C VAL A 145 -1.59 14.67 6.27
N LEU A 146 -1.83 13.37 6.05
CA LEU A 146 -2.77 12.58 6.84
C LEU A 146 -2.18 12.23 8.20
N ARG A 147 -3.05 12.18 9.21
CA ARG A 147 -2.81 11.80 10.60
C ARG A 147 -3.86 10.76 11.04
N PRO A 148 -3.67 10.09 12.20
CA PRO A 148 -4.54 9.00 12.60
C PRO A 148 -6.01 9.41 12.67
N GLY A 149 -6.87 8.68 11.96
CA GLY A 149 -8.30 8.96 11.86
C GLY A 149 -8.72 9.78 10.64
N ASP A 150 -7.78 10.29 9.83
CA ASP A 150 -8.10 10.97 8.57
C ASP A 150 -8.50 9.97 7.47
N LEU A 151 -9.51 10.35 6.67
CA LEU A 151 -9.99 9.64 5.48
C LEU A 151 -10.06 10.65 4.30
N PRO A 152 -9.05 10.70 3.43
CA PRO A 152 -9.07 11.55 2.23
C PRO A 152 -9.90 10.97 1.08
#